data_AF-K1S173-F1
#
_entry.id   AF-K1S173-F1
#
_cell.length_a   1.000
_cell.length_b   1.000
_cell.length_c   1.000
_cell.angle_alpha   90.00
_cell.angle_beta   90.00
_cell.angle_gamma   90.00
#
_symmetry.space_group_name_H-M   'P 1'
#
loop_
_entity.id
_entity.type
_entity.pdbx_description
1 polymer ?
#
loop_
_entity_poly.entity_id
_entity_poly.type
_entity_poly.pdbx_seq_one_letter_code
_entity_poly.pdbx_strand_id
1 'polypeptide(L)'
;MESPGLSAAPAIAKYVAELFAEKAAPQKKADFNGSRPAPVRFRNMTKEEREKLIAKDKRYGRIICRCETITEGEILDAIHAPVGARDVDGVKRRTRAGMGRCQGGFCGSKVVEILSKELGVPMNEITKFGGESKIIFDRTK
;
A
#
# COMPACT_ATOMS: atom_id res chain seq x y z
N MET A 1 7.64 -19.21 14.24
CA MET A 1 7.98 -19.75 12.90
C MET A 1 8.83 -18.71 12.21
N GLU A 2 10.14 -18.76 12.43
CA GLU A 2 11.09 -17.90 11.73
C GLU A 2 11.26 -18.44 10.32
N SER A 3 10.63 -17.79 9.33
CA SER A 3 10.89 -18.12 7.94
C SER A 3 12.21 -17.44 7.55
N PRO A 4 13.31 -18.21 7.34
CA PRO A 4 14.60 -17.63 6.96
C PRO A 4 14.53 -16.95 5.59
N GLY A 5 13.46 -17.17 4.81
CA GLY A 5 13.28 -16.60 3.49
C GLY A 5 13.29 -15.07 3.47
N LEU A 6 12.70 -14.40 4.48
CA LEU A 6 12.64 -12.93 4.46
C LEU A 6 13.98 -12.28 4.84
N SER A 7 14.67 -12.82 5.85
CA SER A 7 15.97 -12.31 6.30
C SER A 7 17.10 -12.68 5.35
N ALA A 8 17.05 -13.85 4.70
CA ALA A 8 18.05 -14.28 3.72
C ALA A 8 17.83 -13.70 2.31
N ALA A 9 16.65 -13.15 2.01
CA ALA A 9 16.31 -12.66 0.67
C ALA A 9 17.36 -11.72 0.04
N PRO A 10 17.93 -10.72 0.76
CA PRO A 10 18.95 -9.85 0.17
C PRO A 10 20.25 -10.58 -0.20
N ALA A 11 20.64 -11.58 0.58
CA ALA A 11 21.84 -12.39 0.31
C ALA A 11 21.60 -13.33 -0.87
N ILE A 12 20.45 -14.00 -0.91
CA ILE A 12 20.04 -14.86 -2.02
C ILE A 12 19.95 -14.05 -3.32
N ALA A 13 19.41 -12.83 -3.28
CA ALA A 13 19.31 -11.97 -4.45
C ALA A 13 20.68 -11.65 -5.07
N LYS A 14 21.71 -11.38 -4.25
CA LYS A 14 23.08 -11.17 -4.72
C LYS A 14 23.64 -12.43 -5.37
N TYR A 15 23.53 -13.57 -4.69
CA TYR A 15 24.00 -14.86 -5.18
C TYR A 15 23.37 -15.23 -6.54
N VAL A 16 22.05 -15.08 -6.67
CA VAL A 16 21.35 -15.35 -7.92
C VAL A 16 21.75 -14.37 -9.02
N ALA A 17 21.97 -13.09 -8.69
CA ALA A 17 22.42 -12.10 -9.66
C ALA A 17 23.84 -12.39 -10.20
N GLU A 18 24.75 -12.87 -9.35
CA GLU A 18 26.10 -13.33 -9.74
C GLU A 18 26.03 -14.53 -10.68
N LEU A 19 25.27 -15.57 -10.30
CA LEU A 19 25.03 -16.74 -11.16
C LEU A 19 24.41 -16.37 -12.51
N PHE A 20 23.48 -15.41 -12.51
CA PHE A 20 22.86 -14.90 -13.74
C PHE A 20 23.87 -14.15 -14.61
N ALA A 21 24.74 -13.33 -14.00
CA ALA A 21 25.76 -12.58 -14.72
C ALA A 21 26.77 -13.51 -15.43
N GLU A 22 27.17 -14.60 -14.76
CA GLU A 22 28.06 -15.61 -15.34
C GLU A 22 27.43 -16.34 -16.53
N LYS A 23 26.16 -16.71 -16.43
CA LYS A 23 25.48 -17.54 -17.45
C LYS A 23 24.92 -16.76 -18.63
N ALA A 24 24.40 -15.56 -18.38
CA ALA A 24 23.67 -14.77 -19.37
C ALA A 24 24.47 -13.59 -19.92
N ALA A 25 25.63 -13.27 -19.34
CA ALA A 25 26.47 -12.12 -19.70
C ALA A 25 25.66 -10.83 -20.00
N PRO A 26 24.74 -10.41 -19.09
CA PRO A 26 23.84 -9.29 -19.35
C PRO A 26 24.62 -7.97 -19.40
N GLN A 27 24.20 -7.06 -20.26
CA GLN A 27 24.72 -5.70 -20.27
C GLN A 27 24.05 -4.85 -19.19
N LYS A 28 24.84 -4.03 -18.48
CA LYS A 28 24.31 -3.07 -17.52
C LYS A 28 23.55 -1.98 -18.27
N LYS A 29 22.34 -1.66 -17.79
CA LYS A 29 21.59 -0.51 -18.28
C LYS A 29 22.24 0.79 -17.79
N ALA A 30 22.53 1.71 -18.70
CA ALA A 30 23.12 3.01 -18.39
C ALA A 30 22.16 3.93 -17.60
N ASP A 31 20.85 3.75 -17.79
CA ASP A 31 19.75 4.54 -17.24
C ASP A 31 19.03 3.82 -16.08
N PHE A 32 19.70 2.90 -15.39
CA PHE A 32 19.09 2.17 -14.28
C PHE A 32 18.69 3.10 -13.13
N ASN A 33 17.39 3.17 -12.84
CA ASN A 33 16.87 3.83 -11.65
C ASN A 33 16.69 2.82 -10.50
N GLY A 34 17.65 2.81 -9.58
CA GLY A 34 17.61 1.97 -8.36
C GLY A 34 16.86 2.61 -7.19
N SER A 35 16.31 3.82 -7.34
CA SER A 35 15.64 4.54 -6.26
C SER A 35 14.14 4.31 -6.30
N ARG A 36 13.58 4.01 -5.13
CA ARG A 36 12.14 4.05 -4.91
C ARG A 36 11.87 5.02 -3.75
N PRO A 37 11.14 6.12 -3.99
CA PRO A 37 10.80 7.03 -2.91
C PRO A 37 10.00 6.29 -1.83
N ALA A 38 10.36 6.55 -0.57
CA ALA A 38 9.63 5.98 0.56
C ALA A 38 8.19 6.52 0.56
N PRO A 39 7.19 5.69 0.87
CA PRO A 39 5.82 6.17 1.02
C PRO A 39 5.73 7.11 2.21
N VAL A 40 4.84 8.09 2.12
CA VAL A 40 4.52 8.98 3.25
C VAL A 40 3.98 8.16 4.42
N ARG A 41 4.41 8.52 5.64
CA ARG A 41 3.98 7.90 6.90
C ARG A 41 3.56 9.00 7.87
N PHE A 42 2.32 9.45 7.75
CA PHE A 42 1.80 10.62 8.47
C PHE A 42 1.95 10.46 10.00
N ARG A 43 1.74 9.25 10.51
CA ARG A 43 1.89 8.91 11.93
C ARG A 43 3.29 9.14 12.50
N ASN A 44 4.33 9.10 11.67
CA ASN A 44 5.74 9.27 12.09
C ASN A 44 6.21 10.73 11.98
N MET A 45 5.40 11.62 11.41
CA MET A 45 5.75 13.03 11.20
C MET A 45 5.51 13.87 12.45
N THR A 46 6.29 14.95 12.59
CA THR A 46 6.07 16.01 13.58
C THR A 46 4.82 16.83 13.25
N LYS A 47 4.35 17.64 14.21
CA LYS A 47 3.20 18.51 14.00
C LYS A 47 3.41 19.49 12.84
N GLU A 48 4.58 20.12 12.79
CA GLU A 48 4.93 21.10 11.75
C GLU A 48 4.99 20.46 10.35
N GLU A 49 5.55 19.26 10.25
CA GLU A 49 5.57 18.50 8.99
C GLU A 49 4.16 18.13 8.53
N ARG A 50 3.29 17.72 9.46
CA ARG A 50 1.89 17.42 9.16
C ARG A 50 1.15 18.67 8.66
N GLU A 51 1.32 19.81 9.32
CA GLU A 51 0.69 21.06 8.91
C GLU A 51 1.13 21.49 7.51
N LYS A 52 2.44 21.41 7.23
CA LYS A 52 2.98 21.69 5.88
C LYS A 52 2.41 20.74 4.82
N LEU A 53 2.32 19.45 5.14
CA LEU A 53 1.78 18.45 4.23
C LEU A 53 0.28 18.65 3.98
N ILE A 54 -0.50 18.94 5.02
CA ILE A 54 -1.93 19.23 4.92
C ILE A 54 -2.19 20.51 4.12
N ALA A 55 -1.34 21.53 4.30
CA ALA A 55 -1.43 22.77 3.52
C ALA A 55 -1.18 22.52 2.02
N LYS A 56 -0.24 21.63 1.69
CA LYS A 56 0.05 21.22 0.30
C LYS A 56 -1.06 20.34 -0.28
N ASP A 57 -1.59 19.41 0.50
CA ASP A 57 -2.66 18.50 0.09
C ASP A 57 -3.61 18.19 1.27
N LYS A 58 -4.82 18.73 1.16
CA LYS A 58 -5.87 18.62 2.19
C LYS A 58 -6.27 17.18 2.49
N ARG A 59 -6.01 16.22 1.59
CA ARG A 59 -6.35 14.80 1.78
C ARG A 59 -5.54 14.16 2.92
N TYR A 60 -4.36 14.69 3.24
CA TYR A 60 -3.62 14.29 4.44
C TYR A 60 -4.21 14.83 5.75
N GLY A 61 -5.16 15.76 5.69
CA GLY A 61 -5.90 16.24 6.86
C GLY A 61 -7.02 15.31 7.30
N ARG A 62 -7.43 14.37 6.43
CA ARG A 62 -8.57 13.49 6.69
C ARG A 62 -8.09 12.11 7.18
N ILE A 63 -8.21 11.87 8.48
CA ILE A 63 -7.85 10.58 9.09
C ILE A 63 -8.92 9.52 8.79
N ILE A 64 -8.54 8.47 8.07
CA ILE A 64 -9.40 7.32 7.73
C ILE A 64 -9.26 6.21 8.77
N CYS A 65 -8.03 5.86 9.17
CA CYS A 65 -7.77 4.89 10.23
C CYS A 65 -7.25 5.60 11.48
N ARG A 66 -8.08 5.71 12.53
CA ARG A 66 -7.67 6.33 13.80
C ARG A 66 -6.64 5.50 14.56
N CYS A 67 -6.72 4.17 14.52
CA CYS A 67 -5.81 3.31 15.28
C CYS A 67 -4.36 3.42 14.81
N GLU A 68 -4.14 3.56 13.51
CA GLU A 68 -2.81 3.63 12.90
C GLU A 68 -2.45 5.05 12.44
N THR A 69 -3.36 6.02 12.64
CA THR A 69 -3.24 7.42 12.19
C THR A 69 -2.95 7.51 10.69
N ILE A 70 -3.77 6.82 9.88
CA ILE A 70 -3.65 6.78 8.42
C ILE A 70 -4.66 7.73 7.79
N THR A 71 -4.15 8.56 6.88
CA THR A 71 -4.88 9.59 6.15
C THR A 71 -5.50 9.07 4.84
N GLU A 72 -6.45 9.81 4.28
CA GLU A 72 -6.96 9.55 2.92
C GLU A 72 -5.83 9.71 1.89
N GLY A 73 -4.98 10.73 2.04
CA GLY A 73 -3.81 10.95 1.19
C GLY A 73 -2.90 9.72 1.09
N GLU A 74 -2.56 9.09 2.23
CA GLU A 74 -1.74 7.87 2.24
C GLU A 74 -2.39 6.68 1.53
N ILE A 75 -3.73 6.56 1.58
CA ILE A 75 -4.47 5.50 0.88
C ILE A 75 -4.44 5.75 -0.63
N LEU A 76 -4.64 6.99 -1.06
CA LEU A 76 -4.59 7.37 -2.46
C LEU A 76 -3.17 7.21 -3.05
N ASP A 77 -2.14 7.61 -2.31
CA ASP A 77 -0.75 7.34 -2.69
C ASP A 77 -0.50 5.84 -2.88
N ALA A 78 -1.04 5.00 -1.98
CA ALA A 78 -0.91 3.55 -2.09
C ALA A 78 -1.62 2.99 -3.32
N ILE A 79 -2.75 3.58 -3.74
CA ILE A 79 -3.48 3.22 -4.96
C ILE A 79 -2.71 3.66 -6.22
N HIS A 80 -2.08 4.84 -6.20
CA HIS A 80 -1.35 5.39 -7.35
C HIS A 80 0.11 4.95 -7.47
N ALA A 81 0.66 4.30 -6.44
CA ALA A 81 2.02 3.77 -6.49
C ALA A 81 2.24 2.80 -7.67
N PRO A 82 3.49 2.62 -8.14
CA PRO A 82 3.83 1.52 -9.04
C PRO A 82 3.39 0.18 -8.46
N VAL A 83 2.60 -0.59 -9.21
CA VAL A 83 1.88 -1.79 -8.73
C VAL A 83 1.01 -1.44 -7.50
N GLY A 84 0.15 -0.44 -7.66
CA GLY A 84 -0.65 0.15 -6.59
C GLY A 84 -1.66 -0.81 -5.97
N ALA A 85 -2.22 -0.41 -4.83
CA ALA A 85 -3.29 -1.16 -4.16
C ALA A 85 -4.54 -1.26 -5.06
N ARG A 86 -5.11 -2.46 -5.16
CA ARG A 86 -6.33 -2.74 -5.93
C ARG A 86 -7.44 -3.38 -5.11
N ASP A 87 -7.11 -3.80 -3.89
CA ASP A 87 -8.01 -4.46 -2.96
C ASP A 87 -7.75 -3.98 -1.52
N VAL A 88 -8.62 -4.36 -0.58
CA VAL A 88 -8.55 -3.91 0.81
C VAL A 88 -7.26 -4.36 1.49
N ASP A 89 -6.82 -5.61 1.29
CA ASP A 89 -5.58 -6.10 1.89
C ASP A 89 -4.34 -5.47 1.24
N GLY A 90 -4.43 -5.00 -0.01
CA GLY A 90 -3.41 -4.22 -0.70
C GLY A 90 -3.21 -2.86 -0.06
N VAL A 91 -4.30 -2.15 0.24
CA VAL A 91 -4.25 -0.90 1.03
C VAL A 91 -3.68 -1.20 2.42
N LYS A 92 -4.19 -2.24 3.09
CA LYS A 92 -3.74 -2.66 4.43
C LYS A 92 -2.24 -2.91 4.49
N ARG A 93 -1.66 -3.68 3.55
CA ARG A 93 -0.22 -3.98 3.51
C ARG A 93 0.63 -2.74 3.20
N ARG A 94 0.10 -1.78 2.44
CA ARG A 94 0.82 -0.58 2.01
C ARG A 94 0.78 0.55 3.03
N THR A 95 -0.32 0.70 3.76
CA THR A 95 -0.54 1.85 4.66
C THR A 95 -0.73 1.46 6.11
N ARG A 96 -1.10 0.20 6.40
CA ARG A 96 -1.57 -0.30 7.70
C ARG A 96 -3.00 0.07 8.07
N ALA A 97 -3.76 0.73 7.18
CA ALA A 97 -5.19 0.93 7.42
C ALA A 97 -5.89 -0.43 7.65
N GLY A 98 -6.51 -0.58 8.83
CA GLY A 98 -7.12 -1.84 9.26
C GLY A 98 -6.20 -2.80 10.01
N MET A 99 -4.95 -2.43 10.34
CA MET A 99 -4.03 -3.26 11.14
C MET A 99 -3.94 -2.85 12.62
N GLY A 100 -4.63 -1.78 13.04
CA GLY A 100 -4.65 -1.35 14.44
C GLY A 100 -5.65 -2.13 15.30
N ARG A 101 -5.86 -1.71 16.55
CA ARG A 101 -6.70 -2.43 17.54
C ARG A 101 -8.08 -2.86 17.03
N CYS A 102 -8.74 -2.04 16.20
CA CYS A 102 -10.07 -2.36 15.65
C CYS A 102 -10.09 -3.36 14.48
N GLN A 103 -8.91 -3.77 13.97
CA GLN A 103 -8.77 -4.72 12.87
C GLN A 103 -9.61 -4.38 11.61
N GLY A 104 -9.80 -3.09 11.34
CA GLY A 104 -10.57 -2.62 10.19
C GLY A 104 -12.05 -2.37 10.45
N GLY A 105 -12.57 -2.64 11.65
CA GLY A 105 -14.00 -2.48 11.97
C GLY A 105 -14.57 -1.08 11.70
N PHE A 106 -13.76 -0.01 11.85
CA PHE A 106 -14.21 1.38 11.62
C PHE A 106 -13.76 2.00 10.30
N CYS A 107 -12.66 1.51 9.72
CA CYS A 107 -12.07 2.10 8.51
C CYS A 107 -12.27 1.24 7.26
N GLY A 108 -12.69 -0.03 7.41
CA GLY A 108 -12.82 -0.98 6.32
C GLY A 108 -13.80 -0.52 5.24
N SER A 109 -15.02 -0.12 5.63
CA SER A 109 -16.02 0.42 4.69
C SER A 109 -15.52 1.66 3.95
N LYS A 110 -14.87 2.59 4.67
CA LYS A 110 -14.27 3.79 4.07
C LYS A 110 -13.16 3.46 3.07
N VAL A 111 -12.34 2.44 3.36
CA VAL A 111 -11.30 1.98 2.42
C VAL A 111 -11.93 1.41 1.15
N VAL A 112 -13.02 0.65 1.28
CA VAL A 112 -13.79 0.15 0.12
C VAL A 112 -14.36 1.30 -0.70
N GLU A 113 -14.97 2.31 -0.06
CA GLU A 113 -15.48 3.51 -0.73
C GLU A 113 -14.38 4.28 -1.49
N ILE A 114 -13.21 4.48 -0.86
CA ILE A 114 -12.08 5.16 -1.49
C ILE A 114 -11.57 4.35 -2.70
N LEU A 115 -11.41 3.03 -2.56
CA LEU A 115 -10.98 2.17 -3.67
C LEU A 115 -11.97 2.20 -4.82
N SER A 116 -13.26 2.06 -4.53
CA SER A 116 -14.34 2.10 -5.53
C SER A 116 -14.31 3.42 -6.30
N LYS A 117 -14.23 4.55 -5.59
CA LYS A 117 -14.17 5.88 -6.19
C LYS A 117 -12.90 6.08 -7.02
N GLU A 118 -11.74 5.72 -6.50
CA GLU A 118 -10.46 6.01 -7.14
C GLU A 118 -10.18 5.09 -8.34
N LEU A 119 -10.64 3.84 -8.29
CA LEU A 119 -10.49 2.89 -9.39
C LEU A 119 -11.63 2.95 -10.42
N GLY A 120 -12.70 3.69 -10.13
CA GLY A 120 -13.87 3.80 -11.01
C GLY A 120 -14.67 2.50 -11.13
N VAL A 121 -14.61 1.63 -10.12
CA VAL A 121 -15.33 0.35 -10.10
C VAL A 121 -16.44 0.37 -9.03
N PRO A 122 -17.57 -0.33 -9.24
CA PRO A 122 -18.61 -0.47 -8.23
C PRO A 122 -18.09 -1.05 -6.90
N MET A 123 -18.69 -0.66 -5.78
CA MET A 123 -18.28 -1.15 -4.44
C MET A 123 -18.35 -2.68 -4.29
N ASN A 124 -19.28 -3.35 -4.99
CA ASN A 124 -19.40 -4.81 -4.98
C ASN A 124 -18.35 -5.53 -5.84
N GLU A 125 -17.56 -4.80 -6.62
CA GLU A 125 -16.38 -5.33 -7.32
C GLU A 125 -15.10 -5.19 -6.48
N ILE A 126 -15.13 -4.40 -5.39
CA ILE A 126 -13.99 -4.33 -4.46
C ILE A 126 -13.89 -5.63 -3.67
N THR A 127 -12.72 -6.24 -3.78
CA THR A 127 -12.38 -7.50 -3.10
C THR A 127 -11.52 -7.26 -1.86
N LYS A 128 -11.45 -8.27 -1.01
CA LYS A 128 -10.56 -8.29 0.15
C LYS A 128 -9.11 -8.52 -0.27
N PHE A 129 -8.88 -9.49 -1.14
CA PHE A 129 -7.55 -9.96 -1.56
C PHE A 129 -7.58 -10.56 -2.98
N GLY A 130 -8.15 -9.82 -3.93
CA GLY A 130 -8.26 -10.25 -5.33
C GLY A 130 -9.17 -11.47 -5.53
N GLY A 131 -9.27 -11.92 -6.79
CA GLY A 131 -10.07 -13.09 -7.19
C GLY A 131 -11.51 -13.03 -6.68
N GLU A 132 -12.00 -14.14 -6.15
CA GLU A 132 -13.38 -14.30 -5.67
C GLU A 132 -13.64 -13.77 -4.25
N SER A 133 -12.70 -13.03 -3.66
CA SER A 133 -12.80 -12.56 -2.26
C SER A 133 -13.71 -11.33 -2.09
N LYS A 134 -14.96 -11.43 -2.57
CA LYS A 134 -15.95 -10.34 -2.50
C LYS A 134 -16.29 -10.00 -1.06
N ILE A 135 -16.34 -8.69 -0.77
CA ILE A 135 -16.75 -8.17 0.54
C ILE A 135 -18.23 -7.81 0.54
N ILE A 136 -18.71 -7.29 -0.59
CA ILE A 136 -20.09 -6.86 -0.80
C ILE A 136 -20.63 -7.66 -1.98
N PHE A 137 -21.71 -8.42 -1.77
CA PHE A 137 -22.31 -9.25 -2.81
C PHE A 137 -23.38 -8.48 -3.58
N ASP A 138 -24.36 -7.94 -2.87
CA ASP A 138 -25.48 -7.22 -3.44
C ASP A 138 -26.02 -6.18 -2.45
N ARG A 139 -26.89 -5.28 -2.93
CA ARG A 139 -27.66 -4.40 -2.05
C ARG A 139 -28.69 -5.23 -1.28
N THR A 140 -28.68 -5.10 0.04
CA THR A 140 -29.80 -5.54 0.86
C THR A 140 -31.05 -4.73 0.49
N LYS A 141 -32.13 -5.43 0.16
CA LYS A 141 -33.46 -4.86 -0.10
C LYS A 141 -34.07 -4.28 1.17
#